data_AF-A0AAV2BBC2-F1
#
_entry.id   AF-A0AAV2BBC2-F1
#
_cell.length_a   1.000
_cell.length_b   1.000
_cell.length_c   1.000
_cell.angle_alpha   90.00
_cell.angle_beta   90.00
_cell.angle_gamma   90.00
#
_symmetry.space_group_name_H-M   'P 1'
#
loop_
_entity.id
_entity.type
_entity.pdbx_description
1 polymer ?
#
loop_
_entity_poly.entity_id
_entity_poly.type
_entity_poly.pdbx_seq_one_letter_code
_entity_poly.pdbx_strand_id
1 'polypeptide(L)'
;MSLLNLPDDVLEKILSYISYDEVSRCRLVCRRINYVSKRVLNRGFHKVERYHAQCLRQVKSQLPRRESERRKHPLARHCDILTAVETRLSLLGMTFMKFIEMNLCCFIPGKVLDEIYKVLRYVTSEQTPVRAHEVLQELRDLSSMAMEHFDEKISPAFRKRKESGPKIVTGISIFAPSLSHHSKSIGRHSGSEHRSSHKWKEEVRNMAQKQTANRKEIQFLKQKMGEMSKSHSELEKKVFELQNLLATHIEKIKEQDLKLGVVQHMVGMKTSISPTMKVSASTVTSDDTTPVAVTENKQVVPPLLKKRRPVRRVNDRCRKRLKKD
;
A
#
# COMPACT_ATOMS: atom_id res chain seq x y z
N MET A 1 32.44 -26.81 14.56
CA MET A 1 31.58 -26.26 13.48
C MET A 1 31.21 -24.82 13.82
N SER A 2 31.32 -23.88 12.89
CA SER A 2 30.78 -22.52 13.09
C SER A 2 29.36 -22.42 12.52
N LEU A 3 28.46 -21.74 13.24
CA LEU A 3 27.11 -21.42 12.75
C LEU A 3 27.16 -20.70 11.39
N LEU A 4 28.18 -19.87 11.18
CA LEU A 4 28.38 -19.09 9.95
C LEU A 4 28.87 -19.93 8.75
N ASN A 5 29.03 -21.25 8.90
CA ASN A 5 29.40 -22.17 7.81
C ASN A 5 28.20 -22.97 7.27
N LEU A 6 27.03 -22.92 7.92
CA LEU A 6 25.81 -23.61 7.45
C LEU A 6 25.28 -22.97 6.14
N PRO A 7 24.50 -23.67 5.30
CA PRO A 7 23.81 -23.06 4.16
C PRO A 7 22.78 -22.00 4.59
N ASP A 8 22.50 -21.02 3.72
CA ASP A 8 21.56 -19.93 4.02
C ASP A 8 20.15 -20.42 4.34
N ASP A 9 19.68 -21.49 3.71
CA ASP A 9 18.34 -22.05 3.96
C ASP A 9 18.25 -22.80 5.30
N VAL A 10 19.38 -23.34 5.79
CA VAL A 10 19.46 -23.89 7.15
C VAL A 10 19.44 -22.76 8.18
N LEU A 11 20.11 -21.63 7.90
CA LEU A 11 20.01 -20.43 8.73
C LEU A 11 18.60 -19.83 8.68
N GLU A 12 17.93 -19.79 7.52
CA GLU A 12 16.53 -19.35 7.40
C GLU A 12 15.59 -20.29 8.20
N LYS A 13 15.89 -21.59 8.23
CA LYS A 13 15.15 -22.57 9.01
C LYS A 13 15.38 -22.42 10.52
N ILE A 14 16.61 -22.19 10.99
CA ILE A 14 16.92 -21.91 12.40
C ILE A 14 16.21 -20.63 12.85
N LEU A 15 16.32 -19.55 12.06
CA LEU A 15 15.64 -18.27 12.33
C LEU A 15 14.10 -18.36 12.24
N SER A 16 13.52 -19.48 11.77
CA SER A 16 12.06 -19.69 11.76
C SER A 16 11.49 -20.24 13.07
N TYR A 17 12.32 -20.53 14.07
CA TYR A 17 11.91 -21.00 15.40
C TYR A 17 11.88 -19.90 16.47
N ILE A 18 12.39 -18.71 16.16
CA ILE A 18 12.37 -17.51 17.02
C ILE A 18 11.34 -16.50 16.51
N SER A 19 10.97 -15.51 17.34
CA SER A 19 10.02 -14.47 16.97
C SER A 19 10.56 -13.57 15.84
N TYR A 20 9.68 -12.96 15.04
CA TYR A 20 10.14 -12.04 13.99
C TYR A 20 10.85 -10.81 14.58
N ASP A 21 10.48 -10.34 15.77
CA ASP A 21 11.24 -9.33 16.52
C ASP A 21 12.67 -9.79 16.84
N GLU A 22 12.85 -11.04 17.28
CA GLU A 22 14.16 -11.63 17.52
C GLU A 22 14.98 -11.73 16.22
N VAL A 23 14.37 -12.20 15.13
CA VAL A 23 14.97 -12.18 13.77
C VAL A 23 15.41 -10.78 13.37
N SER A 24 14.63 -9.75 13.73
CA SER A 24 14.95 -8.34 13.48
C SER A 24 16.16 -7.88 14.30
N ARG A 25 16.23 -8.22 15.60
CA ARG A 25 17.39 -7.95 16.47
C ARG A 25 18.66 -8.67 15.97
N CYS A 26 18.55 -9.92 15.50
CA CYS A 26 19.66 -10.69 14.93
C CYS A 26 20.37 -9.99 13.75
N ARG A 27 19.71 -9.04 13.06
CA ARG A 27 20.30 -8.29 11.94
C ARG A 27 21.53 -7.47 12.31
N LEU A 28 21.72 -7.15 13.59
CA LEU A 28 22.86 -6.40 14.10
C LEU A 28 24.11 -7.28 14.30
N VAL A 29 23.97 -8.61 14.38
CA VAL A 29 25.05 -9.53 14.77
C VAL A 29 26.17 -9.62 13.72
N CYS A 30 25.83 -9.86 12.45
CA CYS A 30 26.83 -9.87 11.37
C CYS A 30 26.19 -9.66 9.99
N ARG A 31 27.02 -9.38 8.97
CA ARG A 31 26.57 -9.14 7.58
C ARG A 31 25.77 -10.32 6.99
N ARG A 32 26.15 -11.57 7.28
CA ARG A 32 25.46 -12.77 6.79
C ARG A 32 24.12 -12.97 7.47
N ILE A 33 24.06 -12.88 8.80
CA ILE A 33 22.80 -12.99 9.55
C ILE A 33 21.84 -11.86 9.14
N ASN A 34 22.32 -10.63 8.93
CA ASN A 34 21.52 -9.55 8.38
C ASN A 34 20.90 -9.91 7.01
N TYR A 35 21.66 -10.52 6.08
CA TYR A 35 21.12 -10.96 4.79
C TYR A 35 20.01 -12.03 4.95
N VAL A 36 20.22 -13.05 5.78
CA VAL A 36 19.23 -14.12 6.00
C VAL A 36 18.01 -13.60 6.77
N SER A 37 18.18 -12.84 7.85
CA SER A 37 17.07 -12.20 8.59
C SER A 37 16.21 -11.31 7.70
N LYS A 38 16.80 -10.60 6.72
CA LYS A 38 16.03 -9.84 5.72
C LYS A 38 15.16 -10.75 4.85
N ARG A 39 15.68 -11.89 4.39
CA ARG A 39 14.88 -12.91 3.68
C ARG A 39 13.73 -13.42 4.56
N VAL A 40 14.00 -13.77 5.82
CA VAL A 40 12.99 -14.26 6.78
C VAL A 40 11.86 -13.24 6.97
N LEU A 41 12.18 -11.97 7.26
CA LEU A 41 11.19 -10.92 7.50
C LEU A 41 10.33 -10.63 6.25
N ASN A 42 10.98 -10.44 5.09
CA ASN A 42 10.28 -10.18 3.84
C ASN A 42 9.36 -11.37 3.45
N ARG A 43 9.85 -12.62 3.59
CA ARG A 43 9.06 -13.84 3.38
C ARG A 43 7.96 -14.01 4.43
N GLY A 44 8.17 -13.52 5.65
CA GLY A 44 7.21 -13.53 6.75
C GLY A 44 5.96 -12.71 6.47
N PHE A 45 6.12 -11.53 5.87
CA PHE A 45 4.98 -10.69 5.45
C PHE A 45 4.16 -11.38 4.34
N HIS A 46 4.81 -11.86 3.28
CA HIS A 46 4.15 -12.63 2.23
C HIS A 46 3.56 -13.97 2.70
N LYS A 47 3.93 -14.48 3.90
CA LYS A 47 3.24 -15.60 4.55
C LYS A 47 1.99 -15.12 5.31
N VAL A 48 2.10 -14.04 6.10
CA VAL A 48 0.99 -13.57 6.95
C VAL A 48 -0.15 -12.99 6.13
N GLU A 49 0.13 -12.32 5.02
CA GLU A 49 -0.85 -11.83 4.05
C GLU A 49 -1.67 -12.98 3.44
N ARG A 50 -1.01 -14.06 3.00
CA ARG A 50 -1.71 -15.25 2.47
C ARG A 50 -2.51 -15.99 3.54
N TYR A 51 -2.01 -16.05 4.77
CA TYR A 51 -2.71 -16.67 5.91
C TYR A 51 -3.95 -15.86 6.32
N HIS A 52 -3.82 -14.53 6.46
CA HIS A 52 -4.95 -13.61 6.64
C HIS A 52 -6.01 -13.80 5.54
N ALA A 53 -5.59 -13.81 4.27
CA ALA A 53 -6.52 -13.97 3.16
C ALA A 53 -7.24 -15.34 3.16
N GLN A 54 -6.60 -16.39 3.69
CA GLN A 54 -7.25 -17.68 3.93
C GLN A 54 -8.31 -17.58 5.04
N CYS A 55 -7.96 -17.06 6.22
CA CYS A 55 -8.89 -16.87 7.33
C CYS A 55 -10.10 -16.01 6.90
N LEU A 56 -9.86 -14.92 6.17
CA LEU A 56 -10.89 -14.00 5.70
C LEU A 56 -11.83 -14.65 4.68
N ARG A 57 -11.33 -15.49 3.76
CA ARG A 57 -12.19 -16.28 2.85
C ARG A 57 -13.02 -17.31 3.62
N GLN A 58 -12.40 -18.03 4.56
CA GLN A 58 -13.08 -19.04 5.37
C GLN A 58 -14.22 -18.43 6.19
N VAL A 59 -14.00 -17.29 6.84
CA VAL A 59 -15.04 -16.56 7.58
C VAL A 59 -16.10 -16.00 6.62
N LYS A 60 -15.72 -15.28 5.55
CA LYS A 60 -16.69 -14.69 4.60
C LYS A 60 -17.56 -15.73 3.90
N SER A 61 -17.07 -16.97 3.70
CA SER A 61 -17.85 -18.06 3.10
C SER A 61 -18.99 -18.59 3.99
N GLN A 62 -18.93 -18.37 5.30
CA GLN A 62 -19.92 -18.81 6.29
C GLN A 62 -20.91 -17.69 6.68
N LEU A 63 -20.80 -16.50 6.09
CA LEU A 63 -21.66 -15.37 6.44
C LEU A 63 -22.92 -15.31 5.57
N PRO A 64 -24.09 -14.98 6.15
CA PRO A 64 -25.30 -14.66 5.37
C PRO A 64 -25.04 -13.57 4.33
N ARG A 65 -25.63 -13.71 3.13
CA ARG A 65 -25.40 -12.75 2.04
C ARG A 65 -25.95 -11.36 2.37
N ARG A 66 -27.10 -11.28 3.04
CA ARG A 66 -27.77 -10.03 3.45
C ARG A 66 -27.12 -9.42 4.67
N GLU A 67 -27.02 -8.09 4.67
CA GLU A 67 -26.32 -7.31 5.70
C GLU A 67 -27.01 -7.34 7.09
N SER A 68 -28.34 -7.29 7.12
CA SER A 68 -29.15 -7.35 8.35
C SER A 68 -29.03 -8.69 9.08
N GLU A 69 -28.87 -9.78 8.33
CA GLU A 69 -28.62 -11.13 8.84
C GLU A 69 -27.14 -11.27 9.26
N ARG A 70 -26.21 -10.77 8.44
CA ARG A 70 -24.76 -10.76 8.74
C ARG A 70 -24.44 -10.15 10.09
N ARG A 71 -25.02 -8.98 10.42
CA ARG A 71 -24.77 -8.26 11.69
C ARG A 71 -25.23 -9.00 12.94
N LYS A 72 -26.13 -9.98 12.81
CA LYS A 72 -26.61 -10.82 13.91
C LYS A 72 -25.82 -12.13 14.04
N HIS A 73 -24.96 -12.46 13.06
CA HIS A 73 -24.22 -13.70 13.00
C HIS A 73 -23.01 -13.69 13.96
N PRO A 74 -22.68 -14.78 14.68
CA PRO A 74 -21.53 -14.81 15.60
C PRO A 74 -20.20 -14.47 14.91
N LEU A 75 -20.01 -14.92 13.66
CA LEU A 75 -18.81 -14.62 12.87
C LEU A 75 -18.76 -13.18 12.30
N ALA A 76 -19.70 -12.29 12.63
CA ALA A 76 -19.64 -10.88 12.22
C ALA A 76 -18.37 -10.19 12.75
N ARG A 77 -18.15 -10.27 14.08
CA ARG A 77 -16.99 -9.67 14.75
C ARG A 77 -15.67 -10.21 14.20
N HIS A 78 -15.62 -11.52 13.92
CA HIS A 78 -14.48 -12.18 13.27
C HIS A 78 -14.14 -11.50 11.94
N CYS A 79 -15.14 -11.29 11.09
CA CYS A 79 -14.98 -10.63 9.79
C CYS A 79 -14.58 -9.15 9.94
N ASP A 80 -15.12 -8.43 10.92
CA ASP A 80 -14.77 -7.03 11.19
C ASP A 80 -13.30 -6.90 11.61
N ILE A 81 -12.82 -7.75 12.52
CA ILE A 81 -11.42 -7.78 12.95
C ILE A 81 -10.51 -8.11 11.76
N LEU A 82 -10.83 -9.17 10.99
CA LEU A 82 -10.02 -9.57 9.83
C LEU A 82 -10.01 -8.49 8.73
N THR A 83 -11.10 -7.75 8.51
CA THR A 83 -11.15 -6.65 7.52
C THR A 83 -10.37 -5.42 8.01
N ALA A 84 -10.31 -5.18 9.33
CA ALA A 84 -9.43 -4.16 9.90
C ALA A 84 -7.94 -4.58 9.86
N VAL A 85 -7.61 -5.88 10.00
CA VAL A 85 -6.26 -6.42 9.74
C VAL A 85 -5.88 -6.29 8.25
N GLU A 86 -6.80 -6.58 7.33
CA GLU A 86 -6.65 -6.38 5.88
C GLU A 86 -6.23 -4.93 5.56
N THR A 87 -6.87 -3.98 6.24
CA THR A 87 -6.56 -2.55 6.14
C THR A 87 -5.16 -2.22 6.66
N ARG A 88 -4.71 -2.80 7.78
CA ARG A 88 -3.34 -2.59 8.30
C ARG A 88 -2.28 -3.22 7.37
N LEU A 89 -2.50 -4.45 6.92
CA LEU A 89 -1.63 -5.14 5.96
C LEU A 89 -1.49 -4.34 4.66
N SER A 90 -2.59 -3.84 4.11
CA SER A 90 -2.59 -3.02 2.89
C SER A 90 -1.77 -1.74 3.04
N LEU A 91 -1.89 -1.04 4.17
CA LEU A 91 -1.11 0.17 4.47
C LEU A 91 0.39 -0.14 4.58
N LEU A 92 0.77 -1.15 5.37
CA LEU A 92 2.17 -1.59 5.50
C LEU A 92 2.76 -2.04 4.15
N GLY A 93 1.94 -2.71 3.34
CA GLY A 93 2.29 -3.14 1.98
C GLY A 93 2.58 -1.95 1.05
N MET A 94 1.67 -0.98 0.98
CA MET A 94 1.83 0.23 0.18
C MET A 94 3.06 1.06 0.59
N THR A 95 3.34 1.17 1.89
CA THR A 95 4.49 1.93 2.40
C THR A 95 5.82 1.23 2.10
N PHE A 96 5.90 -0.10 2.26
CA PHE A 96 7.19 -0.80 2.26
C PHE A 96 7.53 -1.63 1.01
N MET A 97 6.57 -2.30 0.35
CA MET A 97 6.88 -3.34 -0.66
C MET A 97 7.72 -2.81 -1.82
N LYS A 98 7.36 -1.64 -2.36
CA LYS A 98 8.11 -0.96 -3.43
C LYS A 98 9.60 -0.73 -3.09
N PHE A 99 9.93 -0.46 -1.83
CA PHE A 99 11.31 -0.25 -1.40
C PHE A 99 12.05 -1.55 -1.11
N ILE A 100 11.31 -2.62 -0.78
CA ILE A 100 11.80 -3.98 -0.58
C ILE A 100 12.12 -4.66 -1.92
N GLU A 101 11.22 -4.56 -2.90
CA GLU A 101 11.42 -5.03 -4.28
C GLU A 101 12.64 -4.38 -4.92
N MET A 102 12.77 -3.05 -4.77
CA MET A 102 13.95 -2.30 -5.22
C MET A 102 15.22 -2.57 -4.40
N ASN A 103 15.17 -3.47 -3.40
CA ASN A 103 16.26 -3.82 -2.47
C ASN A 103 16.87 -2.60 -1.73
N LEU A 104 16.12 -1.49 -1.63
CA LEU A 104 16.54 -0.28 -0.92
C LEU A 104 16.43 -0.47 0.59
N CYS A 105 15.39 -1.17 1.06
CA CYS A 105 15.22 -1.50 2.46
C CYS A 105 14.82 -2.96 2.68
N CYS A 106 14.91 -3.37 3.94
CA CYS A 106 14.04 -4.38 4.52
C CYS A 106 13.65 -3.79 5.86
N PHE A 107 12.43 -3.26 5.94
CA PHE A 107 12.01 -2.45 7.07
C PHE A 107 10.92 -3.10 7.93
N ILE A 108 10.14 -4.04 7.38
CA ILE A 108 9.00 -4.69 8.06
C ILE A 108 9.38 -5.07 9.51
N PRO A 109 8.87 -4.35 10.52
CA PRO A 109 9.35 -4.54 11.87
C PRO A 109 8.91 -5.91 12.39
N GLY A 110 9.85 -6.64 13.00
CA GLY A 110 9.58 -7.98 13.48
C GLY A 110 8.40 -8.05 14.45
N LYS A 111 8.37 -7.13 15.41
CA LYS A 111 7.27 -6.93 16.37
C LYS A 111 5.89 -6.72 15.70
N VAL A 112 5.82 -6.05 14.54
CA VAL A 112 4.57 -5.88 13.77
C VAL A 112 4.11 -7.22 13.19
N LEU A 113 5.02 -8.03 12.64
CA LEU A 113 4.67 -9.37 12.14
C LEU A 113 4.20 -10.29 13.26
N ASP A 114 4.89 -10.30 14.40
CA ASP A 114 4.51 -11.10 15.57
C ASP A 114 3.12 -10.72 16.07
N GLU A 115 2.80 -9.42 16.14
CA GLU A 115 1.49 -8.95 16.59
C GLU A 115 0.37 -9.28 15.59
N ILE A 116 0.62 -9.22 14.27
CA ILE A 116 -0.35 -9.69 13.26
C ILE A 116 -0.63 -11.20 13.45
N TYR A 117 0.40 -12.03 13.65
CA TYR A 117 0.19 -13.46 13.90
C TYR A 117 -0.53 -13.73 15.23
N LYS A 118 -0.29 -12.95 16.28
CA LYS A 118 -1.02 -12.99 17.56
C LYS A 118 -2.51 -12.69 17.36
N VAL A 119 -2.84 -11.59 16.68
CA VAL A 119 -4.22 -11.22 16.34
C VAL A 119 -4.91 -12.29 15.48
N LEU A 120 -4.26 -12.78 14.43
CA LEU A 120 -4.86 -13.79 13.54
C LEU A 120 -5.10 -15.13 14.27
N ARG A 121 -4.19 -15.55 15.16
CA ARG A 121 -4.38 -16.74 16.00
C ARG A 121 -5.52 -16.55 16.99
N TYR A 122 -5.59 -15.40 17.66
CA TYR A 122 -6.69 -15.07 18.57
C TYR A 122 -8.05 -15.17 17.87
N VAL A 123 -8.23 -14.50 16.72
CA VAL A 123 -9.47 -14.56 15.94
C VAL A 123 -9.78 -15.98 15.44
N THR A 124 -8.77 -16.80 15.15
CA THR A 124 -8.99 -18.19 14.69
C THR A 124 -9.33 -19.15 15.83
N SER A 125 -9.05 -18.79 17.09
CA SER A 125 -9.20 -19.69 18.26
C SER A 125 -10.31 -19.27 19.22
N GLU A 126 -10.66 -17.98 19.27
CA GLU A 126 -11.67 -17.43 20.17
C GLU A 126 -13.05 -17.42 19.50
N GLN A 127 -14.03 -18.09 20.10
CA GLN A 127 -15.37 -18.20 19.53
C GLN A 127 -16.13 -16.87 19.61
N THR A 128 -15.94 -16.11 20.69
CA THR A 128 -16.63 -14.83 20.93
C THR A 128 -15.64 -13.67 21.11
N PRO A 129 -14.94 -13.23 20.05
CA PRO A 129 -13.88 -12.26 20.19
C PRO A 129 -14.39 -10.90 20.70
N VAL A 130 -13.51 -10.25 21.45
CA VAL A 130 -13.64 -8.88 21.97
C VAL A 130 -13.69 -7.87 20.82
N ARG A 131 -14.18 -6.64 21.04
CA ARG A 131 -14.43 -5.69 19.96
C ARG A 131 -13.12 -5.33 19.24
N ALA A 132 -13.21 -5.17 17.92
CA ALA A 132 -12.05 -4.97 17.04
C ALA A 132 -11.18 -3.72 17.33
N HIS A 133 -11.59 -2.82 18.23
CA HIS A 133 -10.74 -1.72 18.67
C HIS A 133 -9.70 -2.13 19.72
N GLU A 134 -10.08 -2.93 20.71
CA GLU A 134 -9.20 -3.43 21.78
C GLU A 134 -8.18 -4.43 21.20
N VAL A 135 -8.68 -5.43 20.46
CA VAL A 135 -7.88 -6.50 19.83
C VAL A 135 -6.82 -5.98 18.87
N LEU A 136 -7.04 -4.79 18.28
CA LEU A 136 -6.17 -4.22 17.24
C LEU A 136 -5.40 -2.97 17.71
N GLN A 137 -5.47 -2.56 18.97
CA GLN A 137 -4.82 -1.33 19.44
C GLN A 137 -3.29 -1.40 19.24
N GLU A 138 -2.62 -2.34 19.89
CA GLU A 138 -1.18 -2.61 19.75
C GLU A 138 -0.77 -2.73 18.26
N LEU A 139 -1.55 -3.46 17.45
CA LEU A 139 -1.26 -3.59 16.02
C LEU A 139 -1.38 -2.26 15.25
N ARG A 140 -2.35 -1.40 15.56
CA ARG A 140 -2.50 -0.08 14.94
C ARG A 140 -1.35 0.83 15.32
N ASP A 141 -0.95 0.81 16.58
CA ASP A 141 0.05 1.72 17.14
C ASP A 141 1.45 1.33 16.62
N LEU A 142 1.81 0.04 16.71
CA LEU A 142 3.02 -0.51 16.09
C LEU A 142 3.07 -0.27 14.57
N SER A 143 1.95 -0.41 13.86
CA SER A 143 1.89 -0.13 12.41
C SER A 143 2.10 1.36 12.11
N SER A 144 1.57 2.25 12.94
CA SER A 144 1.65 3.69 12.73
C SER A 144 3.05 4.21 13.00
N MET A 145 3.65 3.83 14.14
CA MET A 145 5.06 4.12 14.45
C MET A 145 6.02 3.59 13.37
N ALA A 146 5.73 2.43 12.79
CA ALA A 146 6.53 1.87 11.69
C ALA A 146 6.46 2.76 10.43
N MET A 147 5.27 3.21 10.02
CA MET A 147 5.12 4.06 8.84
C MET A 147 5.71 5.46 9.06
N GLU A 148 5.49 6.04 10.23
CA GLU A 148 6.05 7.34 10.64
C GLU A 148 7.59 7.32 10.65
N HIS A 149 8.21 6.35 11.35
CA HIS A 149 9.67 6.22 11.36
C HIS A 149 10.24 6.02 9.94
N PHE A 150 9.53 5.29 9.08
CA PHE A 150 9.92 5.12 7.70
C PHE A 150 9.90 6.44 6.92
N ASP A 151 8.79 7.19 6.96
CA ASP A 151 8.67 8.44 6.19
C ASP A 151 9.52 9.59 6.74
N GLU A 152 9.77 9.64 8.05
CA GLU A 152 10.67 10.62 8.65
C GLU A 152 12.16 10.30 8.46
N LYS A 153 12.59 9.06 8.73
CA LYS A 153 14.02 8.74 8.89
C LYS A 153 14.62 8.01 7.69
N ILE A 154 13.81 7.28 6.92
CA ILE A 154 14.30 6.30 5.92
C ILE A 154 13.97 6.74 4.48
N SER A 155 12.72 7.10 4.21
CA SER A 155 12.25 7.65 2.93
C SER A 155 13.09 8.85 2.45
N PRO A 156 13.51 9.81 3.31
CA PRO A 156 14.36 10.93 2.88
C PRO A 156 15.80 10.51 2.59
N ALA A 157 16.33 9.51 3.30
CA ALA A 157 17.68 9.00 3.05
C ALA A 157 17.82 8.36 1.66
N PHE A 158 16.75 7.71 1.15
CA PHE A 158 16.72 7.18 -0.22
C PHE A 158 16.55 8.26 -1.29
N ARG A 159 15.86 9.37 -0.97
CA ARG A 159 15.72 10.54 -1.88
C ARG A 159 17.04 11.28 -1.99
N LYS A 160 17.65 11.64 -0.85
CA LYS A 160 18.96 12.28 -0.78
C LYS A 160 20.04 11.48 -1.51
N ARG A 161 20.04 10.14 -1.42
CA ARG A 161 20.97 9.27 -2.18
C ARG A 161 20.77 9.30 -3.70
N LYS A 162 19.56 9.55 -4.20
CA LYS A 162 19.29 9.70 -5.65
C LYS A 162 19.67 11.09 -6.16
N GLU A 163 19.44 12.12 -5.35
CA GLU A 163 19.84 13.51 -5.63
C GLU A 163 21.35 13.70 -5.50
N SER A 164 22.00 13.02 -4.55
CA SER A 164 23.45 12.87 -4.41
C SER A 164 24.00 11.67 -5.19
N GLY A 165 23.40 11.36 -6.36
CA GLY A 165 24.08 10.54 -7.36
C GLY A 165 25.45 11.16 -7.67
N PRO A 166 26.47 10.36 -8.02
CA PRO A 166 27.81 10.90 -8.24
C PRO A 166 27.74 11.98 -9.32
N LYS A 167 28.20 13.20 -8.99
CA LYS A 167 28.49 14.21 -10.00
C LYS A 167 29.56 13.61 -10.91
N ILE A 168 29.16 13.16 -12.10
CA ILE A 168 30.11 12.76 -13.13
C ILE A 168 30.81 14.05 -13.57
N VAL A 169 31.95 14.32 -12.95
CA VAL A 169 32.94 15.25 -13.49
C VAL A 169 33.36 14.66 -14.83
N THR A 170 33.00 15.34 -15.90
CA THR A 170 33.35 14.96 -17.26
C THR A 170 34.87 14.96 -17.40
N GLY A 171 35.46 13.77 -17.58
CA GLY A 171 36.90 13.62 -17.77
C GLY A 171 37.60 12.84 -16.65
N ILE A 172 37.34 11.54 -16.57
CA ILE A 172 38.37 10.46 -16.50
C ILE A 172 37.63 9.13 -16.70
N SER A 173 38.08 8.32 -17.66
CA SER A 173 37.48 7.01 -17.95
C SER A 173 38.16 5.93 -17.11
N ILE A 174 37.51 5.48 -16.04
CA ILE A 174 37.96 4.30 -15.27
C ILE A 174 37.30 3.04 -15.84
N PHE A 175 37.58 2.76 -17.12
CA PHE A 175 37.36 1.42 -17.71
C PHE A 175 38.38 1.13 -18.81
N ALA A 176 39.67 1.22 -18.47
CA ALA A 176 40.77 0.74 -19.29
C ALA A 176 41.23 -0.63 -18.78
N PRO A 177 41.27 -1.69 -19.61
CA PRO A 177 41.94 -2.93 -19.24
C PRO A 177 43.46 -2.70 -19.25
N SER A 178 44.13 -2.90 -18.13
CA SER A 178 45.58 -2.71 -18.01
C SER A 178 46.35 -3.77 -18.80
N LEU A 179 46.98 -3.36 -19.89
CA LEU A 179 47.94 -4.17 -20.65
C LEU A 179 49.37 -3.73 -20.36
N SER A 180 50.30 -4.69 -20.46
CA SER A 180 51.75 -4.54 -20.39
C SER A 180 52.33 -3.79 -19.18
N HIS A 181 52.91 -4.55 -18.25
CA HIS A 181 54.22 -4.20 -17.70
C HIS A 181 55.17 -5.38 -17.92
N HIS A 182 56.33 -5.14 -18.51
CA HIS A 182 57.33 -6.19 -18.73
C HIS A 182 58.10 -6.49 -17.43
N SER A 183 58.30 -7.77 -17.14
CA SER A 183 59.40 -8.27 -16.31
C SER A 183 59.69 -9.72 -16.71
N LYS A 184 60.97 -10.04 -16.98
CA LYS A 184 61.42 -11.39 -17.36
C LYS A 184 62.15 -12.03 -16.18
N SER A 185 61.61 -13.11 -15.60
CA SER A 185 62.45 -14.14 -14.99
C SER A 185 61.76 -15.51 -14.96
N ILE A 186 62.45 -16.43 -15.63
CA ILE A 186 62.41 -17.89 -15.60
C ILE A 186 61.67 -18.53 -14.40
N GLY A 187 60.69 -19.39 -14.72
CA GLY A 187 60.13 -20.41 -13.82
C GLY A 187 59.51 -21.54 -14.65
N ARG A 188 60.25 -22.65 -14.85
CA ARG A 188 59.75 -23.81 -15.61
C ARG A 188 58.84 -24.66 -14.72
N HIS A 189 57.63 -24.99 -15.16
CA HIS A 189 56.99 -26.30 -14.92
C HIS A 189 55.89 -26.53 -15.98
N SER A 190 55.49 -27.80 -16.17
CA SER A 190 54.77 -28.27 -17.37
C SER A 190 53.34 -28.75 -17.10
N GLY A 191 52.41 -28.40 -18.00
CA GLY A 191 51.29 -29.28 -18.36
C GLY A 191 49.85 -28.77 -18.11
N SER A 192 48.95 -29.22 -18.99
CA SER A 192 47.48 -29.29 -18.79
C SER A 192 46.64 -27.98 -18.75
N GLU A 193 46.78 -27.08 -19.73
CA GLU A 193 45.83 -25.94 -19.88
C GLU A 193 44.69 -26.13 -20.92
N HIS A 194 44.86 -27.00 -21.93
CA HIS A 194 43.95 -27.04 -23.09
C HIS A 194 42.49 -27.40 -22.75
N ARG A 195 42.24 -28.10 -21.63
CA ARG A 195 40.89 -28.56 -21.23
C ARG A 195 40.09 -27.51 -20.43
N SER A 196 40.71 -26.43 -19.97
CA SER A 196 40.04 -25.35 -19.22
C SER A 196 39.45 -24.26 -20.15
N SER A 197 40.23 -23.83 -21.15
CA SER A 197 39.85 -22.74 -22.07
C SER A 197 38.52 -22.98 -22.81
N HIS A 198 38.19 -24.24 -23.12
CA HIS A 198 36.93 -24.59 -23.79
C HIS A 198 35.68 -24.32 -22.94
N LYS A 199 35.70 -24.65 -21.64
CA LYS A 199 34.56 -24.40 -20.74
C LYS A 199 34.24 -22.91 -20.63
N TRP A 200 35.25 -22.08 -20.37
CA TRP A 200 35.07 -20.63 -20.29
C TRP A 200 34.51 -20.02 -21.59
N LYS A 201 34.98 -20.47 -22.76
CA LYS A 201 34.44 -20.04 -24.06
C LYS A 201 32.97 -20.44 -24.24
N GLU A 202 32.56 -21.59 -23.70
CA GLU A 202 31.19 -22.08 -23.77
C GLU A 202 30.26 -21.39 -22.76
N GLU A 203 30.71 -21.15 -21.53
CA GLU A 203 30.00 -20.38 -20.53
C GLU A 203 29.78 -18.93 -20.97
N VAL A 204 30.77 -18.28 -21.60
CA VAL A 204 30.62 -16.94 -22.19
C VAL A 204 29.58 -16.93 -23.32
N ARG A 205 29.54 -17.96 -24.18
CA ARG A 205 28.47 -18.07 -25.21
C ARG A 205 27.09 -18.26 -24.57
N ASN A 206 26.96 -19.10 -23.56
CA ASN A 206 25.70 -19.30 -22.84
C ASN A 206 25.25 -18.04 -22.09
N MET A 207 26.18 -17.25 -21.53
CA MET A 207 25.89 -15.95 -20.94
C MET A 207 25.44 -14.92 -22.00
N ALA A 208 26.08 -14.87 -23.16
CA ALA A 208 25.69 -13.99 -24.26
C ALA A 208 24.28 -14.33 -24.77
N GLN A 209 23.98 -15.62 -24.98
CA GLN A 209 22.65 -16.10 -25.36
C GLN A 209 21.59 -15.70 -24.32
N LYS A 210 21.82 -15.97 -23.02
CA LYS A 210 20.94 -15.53 -21.93
C LYS A 210 20.77 -14.00 -21.91
N GLN A 211 21.82 -13.22 -22.13
CA GLN A 211 21.70 -11.76 -22.20
C GLN A 211 20.82 -11.31 -23.36
N THR A 212 20.93 -11.94 -24.55
CA THR A 212 20.04 -11.61 -25.69
C THR A 212 18.58 -12.02 -25.46
N ALA A 213 18.33 -13.15 -24.78
CA ALA A 213 16.98 -13.56 -24.38
C ALA A 213 16.35 -12.53 -23.42
N ASN A 214 17.06 -12.18 -22.34
CA ASN A 214 16.62 -11.16 -21.39
C ASN A 214 16.38 -9.80 -22.08
N ARG A 215 17.16 -9.46 -23.11
CA ARG A 215 16.98 -8.22 -23.89
C ARG A 215 15.67 -8.20 -24.69
N LYS A 216 15.26 -9.34 -25.26
CA LYS A 216 13.97 -9.52 -25.93
C LYS A 216 12.80 -9.45 -24.93
N GLU A 217 12.94 -10.11 -23.78
CA GLU A 217 11.93 -10.08 -22.72
C GLU A 217 11.71 -8.66 -22.17
N ILE A 218 12.79 -7.90 -21.95
CA ILE A 218 12.71 -6.48 -21.56
C ILE A 218 12.01 -5.63 -22.63
N GLN A 219 12.16 -5.94 -23.93
CA GLN A 219 11.42 -5.25 -24.99
C GLN A 219 9.92 -5.60 -24.96
N PHE A 220 9.57 -6.88 -24.78
CA PHE A 220 8.18 -7.33 -24.66
C PHE A 220 7.46 -6.74 -23.43
N LEU A 221 8.14 -6.71 -22.27
CA LEU A 221 7.62 -6.08 -21.06
C LEU A 221 7.43 -4.56 -21.23
N LYS A 222 8.33 -3.88 -21.95
CA LYS A 222 8.14 -2.46 -22.30
C LYS A 222 6.95 -2.23 -23.23
N GLN A 223 6.71 -3.13 -24.20
CA GLN A 223 5.53 -3.04 -25.07
C GLN A 223 4.24 -3.17 -24.24
N LYS A 224 4.11 -4.23 -23.41
CA LYS A 224 2.95 -4.43 -22.54
C LYS A 224 2.73 -3.26 -21.56
N MET A 225 3.80 -2.66 -21.04
CA MET A 225 3.72 -1.47 -20.20
C MET A 225 3.18 -0.25 -20.96
N GLY A 226 3.55 -0.08 -22.23
CA GLY A 226 3.01 0.95 -23.12
C GLY A 226 1.54 0.74 -23.47
N GLU A 227 1.13 -0.51 -23.72
CA GLU A 227 -0.28 -0.89 -23.95
C GLU A 227 -1.13 -0.62 -22.71
N MET A 228 -0.70 -1.10 -21.54
CA MET A 228 -1.37 -0.85 -20.25
C MET A 228 -1.48 0.65 -19.92
N SER A 229 -0.45 1.45 -20.26
CA SER A 229 -0.48 2.90 -20.08
C SER A 229 -1.51 3.61 -20.98
N LYS A 230 -1.81 3.08 -22.18
CA LYS A 230 -2.88 3.63 -23.03
C LYS A 230 -4.25 3.35 -22.42
N SER A 231 -4.52 2.09 -22.04
CA SER A 231 -5.79 1.70 -21.41
C SER A 231 -6.02 2.44 -20.09
N HIS A 232 -4.96 2.74 -19.32
CA HIS A 232 -5.07 3.58 -18.13
C HIS A 232 -5.56 5.00 -18.48
N SER A 233 -4.98 5.65 -19.49
CA SER A 233 -5.40 7.00 -19.93
C SER A 233 -6.82 7.03 -20.52
N GLU A 234 -7.27 5.94 -21.15
CA GLU A 234 -8.66 5.78 -21.59
C GLU A 234 -9.65 5.64 -20.41
N LEU A 235 -9.25 4.93 -19.34
CA LEU A 235 -10.04 4.83 -18.11
C LEU A 235 -10.08 6.17 -17.35
N GLU A 236 -8.96 6.91 -17.28
CA GLU A 236 -8.93 8.26 -16.70
C GLU A 236 -9.91 9.22 -17.39
N LYS A 237 -9.99 9.18 -18.73
CA LYS A 237 -10.97 9.97 -19.51
C LYS A 237 -12.41 9.60 -19.15
N LYS A 238 -12.74 8.31 -19.09
CA LYS A 238 -14.08 7.82 -18.71
C LYS A 238 -14.45 8.22 -17.28
N VAL A 239 -13.50 8.21 -16.34
CA VAL A 239 -13.72 8.69 -14.97
C VAL A 239 -14.01 10.20 -14.95
N PHE A 240 -13.28 11.01 -15.73
CA PHE A 240 -13.55 12.45 -15.84
C PHE A 240 -14.92 12.74 -16.49
N GLU A 241 -15.30 12.00 -17.52
CA GLU A 241 -16.60 12.11 -18.18
C GLU A 241 -17.76 11.77 -17.22
N LEU A 242 -17.64 10.66 -16.46
CA LEU A 242 -18.62 10.29 -15.43
C LEU A 242 -18.70 11.30 -14.27
N GLN A 243 -17.58 11.94 -13.90
CA GLN A 243 -17.57 13.03 -12.91
C GLN A 243 -18.34 14.26 -13.39
N ASN A 244 -18.18 14.64 -14.66
CA ASN A 244 -18.94 15.75 -15.25
C ASN A 244 -20.43 15.41 -15.36
N LEU A 245 -20.78 14.18 -15.78
CA LEU A 245 -22.17 13.72 -15.82
C LEU A 245 -22.81 13.79 -14.43
N LEU A 246 -22.13 13.27 -13.40
CA LEU A 246 -22.60 13.31 -12.01
C LEU A 246 -22.81 14.74 -11.51
N ALA A 247 -21.94 15.69 -11.88
CA ALA A 247 -22.12 17.10 -11.55
C ALA A 247 -23.41 17.69 -12.15
N THR A 248 -23.69 17.43 -13.43
CA THR A 248 -24.95 17.89 -14.07
C THR A 248 -26.19 17.22 -13.50
N HIS A 249 -26.09 15.98 -13.01
CA HIS A 249 -27.20 15.30 -12.33
C HIS A 249 -27.46 15.92 -10.94
N ILE A 250 -26.41 16.27 -10.19
CA ILE A 250 -26.54 16.99 -8.90
C ILE A 250 -27.18 18.37 -9.09
N GLU A 251 -26.86 19.06 -10.19
CA GLU A 251 -27.46 20.35 -10.54
C GLU A 251 -28.95 20.22 -10.86
N LYS A 252 -29.34 19.23 -11.68
CA LYS A 252 -30.76 18.92 -11.98
C LYS A 252 -31.56 18.51 -10.74
N ILE A 253 -30.97 17.78 -9.80
CA ILE A 253 -31.64 17.42 -8.54
C ILE A 253 -31.94 18.69 -7.72
N LYS A 254 -30.99 19.61 -7.57
CA LYS A 254 -31.23 20.89 -6.89
C LYS A 254 -32.32 21.73 -7.57
N GLU A 255 -32.37 21.72 -8.89
CA GLU A 255 -33.43 22.40 -9.66
C GLU A 255 -34.81 21.76 -9.41
N GLN A 256 -34.88 20.43 -9.29
CA GLN A 256 -36.09 19.70 -8.94
C GLN A 256 -36.52 19.93 -7.49
N ASP A 257 -35.58 19.94 -6.53
CA ASP A 257 -35.84 20.27 -5.13
C ASP A 257 -36.41 21.69 -4.98
N LEU A 258 -35.83 22.67 -5.71
CA LEU A 258 -36.33 24.05 -5.73
C LEU A 258 -37.77 24.12 -6.28
N LYS A 259 -38.05 23.41 -7.38
CA LYS A 259 -39.39 23.32 -7.97
C LYS A 259 -40.40 22.64 -7.05
N LEU A 260 -39.99 21.58 -6.34
CA LEU A 260 -40.81 20.91 -5.33
C LEU A 260 -41.13 21.84 -4.15
N GLY A 261 -40.16 22.63 -3.67
CA GLY A 261 -40.39 23.64 -2.63
C GLY A 261 -41.40 24.71 -3.04
N VAL A 262 -41.34 25.20 -4.28
CA VAL A 262 -42.33 26.14 -4.82
C VAL A 262 -43.72 25.50 -4.90
N VAL A 263 -43.83 24.26 -5.37
CA VAL A 263 -45.11 23.53 -5.42
C VAL A 263 -45.67 23.29 -4.01
N GLN A 264 -44.83 22.92 -3.04
CA GLN A 264 -45.24 22.78 -1.63
C GLN A 264 -45.78 24.11 -1.07
N HIS A 265 -45.13 25.25 -1.35
CA HIS A 265 -45.62 26.57 -0.97
C HIS A 265 -46.98 26.89 -1.62
N MET A 266 -47.14 26.61 -2.92
CA MET A 266 -48.41 26.80 -3.63
C MET A 266 -49.54 25.88 -3.17
N VAL A 267 -49.23 24.70 -2.62
CA VAL A 267 -50.21 23.80 -2.00
C VAL A 267 -50.58 24.28 -0.59
N GLY A 268 -49.61 24.70 0.22
CA GLY A 268 -49.87 25.26 1.55
C GLY A 268 -50.77 26.51 1.52
N MET A 269 -50.58 27.39 0.53
CA MET A 269 -51.46 28.56 0.32
C MET A 269 -52.90 28.21 -0.09
N LYS A 270 -53.21 26.95 -0.44
CA LYS A 270 -54.56 26.51 -0.86
C LYS A 270 -55.37 25.83 0.25
N THR A 271 -54.80 25.60 1.43
CA THR A 271 -55.50 24.94 2.55
C THR A 271 -56.18 25.89 3.54
N SER A 272 -56.28 27.19 3.22
CA SER A 272 -56.72 28.25 4.15
C SER A 272 -57.97 29.02 3.71
N ILE A 273 -59.02 28.33 3.22
CA ILE A 273 -60.31 28.96 2.85
C ILE A 273 -61.51 28.11 3.33
N SER A 274 -62.22 28.60 4.36
CA SER A 274 -63.62 28.30 4.74
C SER A 274 -63.99 26.90 5.29
N PRO A 275 -65.16 26.72 5.95
CA PRO A 275 -65.62 27.43 7.15
C PRO A 275 -66.10 26.45 8.29
N THR A 276 -66.95 26.90 9.24
CA THR A 276 -67.09 26.36 10.61
C THR A 276 -68.40 25.63 10.99
N MET A 277 -68.38 24.96 12.17
CA MET A 277 -69.49 24.39 12.98
C MET A 277 -70.03 23.01 12.55
N LYS A 278 -70.51 22.08 13.41
CA LYS A 278 -70.95 22.05 14.85
C LYS A 278 -70.38 20.78 15.57
N VAL A 279 -69.87 20.82 16.82
CA VAL A 279 -70.56 20.56 18.13
C VAL A 279 -71.22 19.17 18.23
N SER A 280 -70.98 18.27 19.22
CA SER A 280 -70.01 18.23 20.34
C SER A 280 -69.93 16.84 21.00
N ALA A 281 -68.88 16.60 21.82
CA ALA A 281 -68.74 15.72 23.03
C ALA A 281 -67.43 14.90 23.05
N SER A 282 -66.80 14.52 24.19
CA SER A 282 -66.85 15.06 25.57
C SER A 282 -65.67 14.56 26.45
N THR A 283 -65.22 15.43 27.37
CA THR A 283 -64.70 15.21 28.76
C THR A 283 -63.84 13.99 29.15
N VAL A 284 -62.64 14.23 29.74
CA VAL A 284 -62.19 13.85 31.12
C VAL A 284 -60.67 14.10 31.33
N THR A 285 -60.30 14.87 32.37
CA THR A 285 -58.96 15.13 33.02
C THR A 285 -57.74 15.53 32.15
N SER A 286 -56.93 16.58 32.38
CA SER A 286 -56.35 17.26 33.59
C SER A 286 -55.21 16.51 34.30
N ASP A 287 -54.09 17.06 34.79
CA ASP A 287 -53.30 18.33 34.64
C ASP A 287 -52.03 18.16 35.55
N ASP A 288 -50.89 18.89 35.56
CA ASP A 288 -50.14 19.80 34.64
C ASP A 288 -48.63 19.79 35.14
N THR A 289 -47.72 20.74 35.46
CA THR A 289 -47.57 22.23 35.46
C THR A 289 -46.09 22.70 35.34
N THR A 290 -45.53 22.74 34.11
CA THR A 290 -44.53 23.75 33.65
C THR A 290 -43.14 23.84 34.37
N PRO A 291 -42.23 24.85 34.19
CA PRO A 291 -41.92 25.77 33.07
C PRO A 291 -40.38 25.90 32.71
N VAL A 292 -40.01 26.90 31.87
CA VAL A 292 -38.70 27.64 31.76
C VAL A 292 -37.58 27.23 30.76
N ALA A 293 -37.68 27.77 29.53
CA ALA A 293 -36.77 28.72 28.82
C ALA A 293 -35.21 28.58 28.66
N VAL A 294 -34.74 28.78 27.40
CA VAL A 294 -33.51 29.53 26.95
C VAL A 294 -32.14 28.81 27.22
N THR A 295 -31.03 28.91 26.45
CA THR A 295 -30.31 30.05 25.78
C THR A 295 -29.43 29.65 24.56
N GLU A 296 -29.05 30.65 23.74
CA GLU A 296 -27.80 30.82 22.95
C GLU A 296 -27.27 29.78 21.92
N ASN A 297 -27.55 30.06 20.65
CA ASN A 297 -26.57 30.48 19.61
C ASN A 297 -25.08 30.09 19.77
N LYS A 298 -24.54 29.28 18.83
CA LYS A 298 -23.10 29.29 18.48
C LYS A 298 -22.85 28.83 17.04
N GLN A 299 -22.06 29.60 16.29
CA GLN A 299 -21.63 29.27 14.94
C GLN A 299 -20.55 28.17 14.94
N VAL A 300 -20.63 27.22 14.01
CA VAL A 300 -19.52 26.30 13.68
C VAL A 300 -19.37 26.22 12.16
N VAL A 301 -18.16 26.50 11.67
CA VAL A 301 -17.85 26.66 10.24
C VAL A 301 -17.38 25.34 9.61
N PRO A 302 -17.89 24.92 8.43
CA PRO A 302 -17.36 23.76 7.71
C PRO A 302 -15.91 24.00 7.20
N PRO A 303 -15.01 22.99 7.27
CA PRO A 303 -13.59 23.21 7.06
C PRO A 303 -13.19 23.57 5.63
N LEU A 304 -12.28 24.54 5.50
CA LEU A 304 -11.75 25.03 4.22
C LEU A 304 -11.01 23.94 3.43
N LEU A 305 -11.56 23.59 2.25
CA LEU A 305 -10.86 22.81 1.24
C LEU A 305 -9.62 23.58 0.74
N LYS A 306 -8.43 23.19 1.22
CA LYS A 306 -7.14 23.77 0.81
C LYS A 306 -6.95 23.61 -0.71
N LYS A 307 -6.96 24.73 -1.44
CA LYS A 307 -6.65 24.79 -2.89
C LYS A 307 -5.33 24.06 -3.17
N ARG A 308 -5.40 22.91 -3.83
CA ARG A 308 -4.20 22.25 -4.40
C ARG A 308 -3.58 23.21 -5.42
N ARG A 309 -2.28 23.51 -5.27
CA ARG A 309 -1.53 24.34 -6.21
C ARG A 309 -1.53 23.67 -7.60
N PRO A 310 -1.69 24.41 -8.71
CA PRO A 310 -1.55 23.84 -10.04
C PRO A 310 -0.11 23.33 -10.22
N VAL A 311 0.02 22.12 -10.73
CA VAL A 311 1.34 21.58 -11.12
C VAL A 311 1.84 22.40 -12.31
N ARG A 312 3.01 23.03 -12.17
CA ARG A 312 3.67 23.70 -13.30
C ARG A 312 3.92 22.67 -14.40
N ARG A 313 3.28 22.84 -15.57
CA ARG A 313 3.70 22.15 -16.79
C ARG A 313 5.15 22.52 -17.07
N VAL A 314 6.04 21.53 -17.10
CA VAL A 314 7.38 21.73 -17.68
C VAL A 314 7.17 21.94 -19.18
N ASN A 315 7.69 23.05 -19.70
CA ASN A 315 7.51 23.42 -21.10
C ASN A 315 8.49 22.66 -21.98
N ASP A 316 7.99 21.74 -22.82
CA ASP A 316 8.77 21.15 -23.91
C ASP A 316 9.04 22.21 -24.99
N ARG A 317 10.08 23.02 -24.77
CA ARG A 317 10.61 24.01 -25.73
C ARG A 317 12.11 23.88 -25.91
N CYS A 318 12.59 22.70 -26.31
CA CYS A 318 13.97 22.56 -26.79
C CYS A 318 14.14 21.51 -27.92
N ARG A 319 13.43 21.72 -29.06
CA ARG A 319 13.69 20.94 -30.29
C ARG A 319 13.25 21.65 -31.58
N LYS A 320 13.86 22.81 -31.90
CA LYS A 320 13.80 23.47 -33.22
C LYS A 320 14.86 24.58 -33.40
N ARG A 321 16.12 24.18 -33.59
CA ARG A 321 17.23 24.94 -34.24
C ARG A 321 18.32 23.94 -34.62
N LEU A 322 19.30 24.36 -35.42
CA LEU A 322 20.33 23.50 -36.05
C LEU A 322 19.77 22.48 -37.05
N LYS A 323 19.08 23.00 -38.08
CA LYS A 323 19.13 22.45 -39.43
C LYS A 323 19.01 23.58 -40.47
N LYS A 324 20.10 24.31 -40.64
CA LYS A 324 20.48 24.97 -41.88
C LYS A 324 21.93 25.43 -41.78
N ASP A 325 22.57 25.41 -42.95
CA ASP A 325 23.81 26.08 -43.33
C ASP A 325 25.01 25.80 -42.39
#